data_AF-A0AA96WDL8-F1
#
_entry.id   AF-A0AA96WDL8-F1
#
_cell.length_a   1.000
_cell.length_b   1.000
_cell.length_c   1.000
_cell.angle_alpha   90.00
_cell.angle_beta   90.00
_cell.angle_gamma   90.00
#
_symmetry.space_group_name_H-M   'P 1'
#
loop_
_entity.id
_entity.type
_entity.pdbx_description
1 polymer ?
#
loop_
_entity_poly.entity_id
_entity_poly.type
_entity_poly.pdbx_seq_one_letter_code
_entity_poly.pdbx_strand_id
1 'polypeptide(L)' 'MGRARVGDDGRYHGDLPCRWCETLIDQAGRRKPRLYCRMSHRWKNYGAWVVGVVGGVF' A
#
# COMPACT_ATOMS: atom_id res chain seq x y z
N MET A 1 0.14 -17.62 -5.47
CA MET A 1 -0.56 -16.41 -5.95
C MET A 1 0.48 -15.42 -6.45
N GLY A 2 0.24 -14.78 -7.60
CA GLY A 2 1.25 -13.99 -8.32
C GLY A 2 1.39 -12.56 -7.78
N ARG A 3 2.60 -12.18 -7.38
CA ARG A 3 2.97 -10.79 -7.04
C ARG A 3 2.47 -9.85 -8.13
N ALA A 4 1.83 -8.73 -7.79
CA ALA A 4 1.35 -7.82 -8.81
C ALA A 4 2.51 -7.32 -9.68
N ARG A 5 2.26 -7.25 -10.98
CA ARG A 5 3.20 -6.77 -12.01
C ARG A 5 2.52 -5.69 -12.83
N VAL A 6 3.34 -4.79 -13.36
CA VAL A 6 2.88 -3.89 -14.42
C VAL A 6 2.74 -4.76 -15.66
N GLY A 7 1.52 -4.84 -16.19
CA GLY A 7 1.25 -5.51 -17.47
C GLY A 7 1.70 -4.65 -18.63
N ASP A 8 1.70 -5.24 -19.83
CA ASP A 8 2.12 -4.57 -21.07
C ASP A 8 1.23 -3.37 -21.43
N ASP A 9 0.04 -3.27 -20.81
CA ASP A 9 -0.90 -2.15 -20.89
C ASP A 9 -0.55 -0.98 -19.95
N GLY A 10 0.57 -1.06 -19.22
CA GLY A 10 1.02 -0.07 -18.25
C GLY A 10 0.16 -0.03 -16.98
N ARG A 11 -0.65 -1.06 -16.73
CA ARG A 11 -1.53 -1.15 -15.56
C ARG A 11 -1.05 -2.22 -14.59
N TYR A 12 -1.37 -2.06 -13.31
CA TYR A 12 -1.01 -3.01 -12.26
C TYR A 12 -2.05 -4.13 -12.20
N HIS A 13 -1.60 -5.36 -12.43
CA HIS A 13 -2.43 -6.58 -12.38
C HIS A 13 -1.93 -7.53 -11.30
N GLY A 14 -2.85 -8.26 -10.66
CA GLY A 14 -2.58 -9.15 -9.54
C GLY A 14 -2.66 -8.46 -8.18
N ASP A 15 -2.06 -9.06 -7.16
CA ASP A 15 -2.20 -8.62 -5.77
C ASP A 15 -0.94 -7.95 -5.22
N LEU A 16 -1.11 -6.83 -4.51
CA LEU A 16 -0.05 -6.24 -3.67
C LEU A 16 -0.45 -6.29 -2.19
N PRO A 17 0.51 -6.56 -1.29
CA PRO A 17 0.23 -6.49 0.14
C PRO A 17 -0.07 -5.04 0.56
N CYS A 18 -1.05 -4.89 1.45
CA CYS A 18 -1.31 -3.63 2.14
C CYS A 18 -0.06 -3.24 2.94
N ARG A 19 0.40 -1.98 2.79
CA ARG A 19 1.57 -1.49 3.52
C ARG A 19 1.45 -1.49 5.06
N TRP A 20 0.23 -1.64 5.58
CA TRP A 20 -0.02 -1.60 7.02
C TRP A 20 -0.34 -2.97 7.64
N CYS A 21 -1.23 -3.75 7.01
CA CYS A 21 -1.70 -5.03 7.57
C CYS A 21 -1.34 -6.25 6.71
N GLU A 22 -0.56 -6.04 5.65
CA GLU A 22 -0.03 -7.06 4.72
C GLU A 22 -1.09 -7.85 3.93
N THR A 23 -2.37 -7.64 4.20
CA THR A 23 -3.48 -8.23 3.43
C THR A 23 -3.31 -7.92 1.95
N LEU A 24 -3.46 -8.95 1.12
CA LEU A 24 -3.39 -8.85 -0.32
C LEU A 24 -4.55 -8.01 -0.87
N ILE A 25 -4.21 -7.04 -1.73
CA ILE A 25 -5.13 -6.12 -2.38
C ILE A 25 -5.04 -6.34 -3.87
N ASP A 26 -6.16 -6.75 -4.48
CA ASP A 26 -6.29 -6.78 -5.93
C ASP A 26 -6.12 -5.38 -6.52
N GLN A 27 -5.18 -5.28 -7.44
CA GLN A 27 -4.83 -4.06 -8.15
C GLN A 27 -5.81 -3.75 -9.29
N ALA A 28 -6.61 -4.72 -9.74
CA ALA A 28 -7.70 -4.57 -10.70
C ALA A 28 -7.34 -3.73 -11.95
N GLY A 29 -6.13 -3.89 -12.49
CA GLY A 29 -5.67 -3.16 -13.67
C GLY A 29 -5.60 -1.65 -13.46
N ARG A 30 -5.33 -1.16 -12.24
CA ARG A 30 -5.21 0.29 -12.00
C ARG A 30 -3.91 0.84 -12.56
N ARG A 31 -3.95 2.09 -13.03
CA ARG A 31 -2.74 2.86 -13.43
C ARG A 31 -1.81 3.18 -12.27
N LYS A 32 -2.34 3.27 -11.04
CA LYS A 32 -1.58 3.48 -9.81
C LYS A 32 -1.90 2.37 -8.82
N PRO A 33 -0.89 1.81 -8.13
CA PRO A 33 -1.10 0.71 -7.23
C PRO A 33 -1.89 1.14 -5.98
N ARG A 34 -2.82 0.31 -5.54
CA ARG A 34 -3.48 0.45 -4.23
C ARG A 34 -2.54 -0.07 -3.15
N LEU A 35 -2.09 0.86 -2.31
CA LEU A 35 -1.17 0.57 -1.21
C LEU A 35 -1.89 0.20 0.10
N TYR A 36 -3.18 0.54 0.22
CA TYR A 36 -3.95 0.36 1.45
C TYR A 36 -5.32 -0.24 1.15
N CYS A 37 -5.71 -1.25 1.95
CA CYS A 37 -7.03 -1.87 1.83
C CYS A 37 -8.14 -0.97 2.40
N ARG A 38 -7.81 -0.09 3.35
CA ARG A 38 -8.73 0.84 4.02
C ARG A 38 -8.10 2.22 4.20
N MET A 39 -8.93 3.26 4.23
CA MET A 39 -8.46 4.63 4.53
C MET A 39 -7.85 4.74 5.93
N SER A 40 -8.40 4.02 6.92
CA SER A 40 -7.85 3.97 8.28
C SER A 40 -6.41 3.46 8.33
N HIS A 41 -6.02 2.54 7.44
CA HIS A 41 -4.66 2.01 7.38
C HIS A 41 -3.68 3.04 6.82
N ARG A 42 -4.13 3.88 5.89
CA ARG A 42 -3.35 5.03 5.43
C ARG A 42 -3.08 6.01 6.57
N TRP A 43 -4.11 6.36 7.34
CA TRP A 43 -3.98 7.28 8.47
C TRP A 43 -3.11 6.72 9.59
N LYS A 44 -3.25 5.44 9.93
CA LYS A 44 -2.40 4.77 10.92
C LYS A 44 -0.92 4.76 10.50
N ASN A 45 -0.65 4.45 9.22
CA ASN A 45 0.72 4.49 8.70
C ASN A 45 1.31 5.90 8.75
N TYR A 46 0.51 6.93 8.42
CA TYR A 46 0.93 8.33 8.55
C TYR A 46 1.22 8.70 10.01
N GLY A 47 0.32 8.34 10.94
CA GLY A 47 0.51 8.58 12.36
C GLY A 47 1.75 7.89 12.91
N ALA A 48 2.00 6.63 12.55
CA ALA A 48 3.21 5.91 12.95
C ALA A 48 4.49 6.61 12.45
N TRP A 49 4.47 7.11 11.21
CA TRP A 49 5.60 7.88 10.67
C TRP A 49 5.82 9.19 11.43
N VAL A 50 4.75 9.95 11.70
CA VAL A 50 4.83 11.20 12.47
C VAL A 50 5.36 10.94 13.88
N VAL A 51 4.84 9.92 14.58
CA VAL A 51 5.32 9.55 15.92
C VAL A 51 6.78 9.14 15.89
N GLY A 52 7.22 8.37 14.88
CA GLY A 52 8.63 8.02 14.71
C GLY A 52 9.53 9.23 14.46
N VAL A 53 9.07 10.19 13.64
CA VAL A 53 9.80 11.44 13.39
C VAL A 53 9.88 12.29 14.65
N VAL A 54 8.77 12.52 15.34
CA VAL A 54 8.73 13.34 16.55
C VAL A 54 9.48 12.67 17.70
N GLY A 55 9.24 11.39 17.95
CA GLY A 55 9.89 10.63 19.01
C GLY A 55 11.38 10.37 18.77
N GLY A 56 11.88 10.52 17.54
CA GLY A 56 13.31 10.49 17.24
C GLY A 56 14.00 11.85 17.33
N VAL A 57 13.24 12.94 17.50
CA VAL A 57 13.74 14.33 17.61
C VAL A 57 13.85 14.78 19.08
N PHE A 58 13.28 14.04 20.02
CA PHE A 58 13.42 14.23 21.48
C PHE A 58 14.21 13.06 22.09
#